data_AF-A0A518IP93-F1
#
_entry.id   AF-A0A518IP93-F1
#
_cell.length_a   1.000
_cell.length_b   1.000
_cell.length_c   1.000
_cell.angle_alpha   90.00
_cell.angle_beta   90.00
_cell.angle_gamma   90.00
#
_symmetry.space_group_name_H-M   'P 1'
#
loop_
_entity.id
_entity.type
_entity.pdbx_description
1 polymer ?
#
loop_
_entity_poly.entity_id
_entity_poly.type
_entity_poly.pdbx_seq_one_letter_code
_entity_poly.pdbx_strand_id
1 'polypeptide(L)' 'MKQNLSDGEADLKAPKTVRTSVCIPRPDYEELERFSRKTTSSVAQIVRDAVHAYLLSRDIPHSDADNNGAHS' A
#
# COMPACT_ATOMS: atom_id res chain seq x y z
N MET A 1 30.82 -28.57 -33.02
CA MET A 1 29.57 -27.80 -32.84
C MET A 1 29.59 -27.25 -31.42
N LYS A 2 29.86 -25.95 -31.23
CA LYS A 2 29.90 -25.31 -29.91
C LYS A 2 28.50 -24.77 -29.62
N GLN A 3 27.82 -25.35 -28.64
CA GLN A 3 26.52 -24.89 -28.17
C GLN A 3 26.76 -23.68 -27.26
N ASN A 4 26.27 -22.51 -27.66
CA ASN A 4 26.25 -21.32 -26.82
C ASN A 4 25.04 -21.45 -25.90
N LEU A 5 25.25 -21.80 -24.63
CA LEU A 5 24.22 -21.63 -23.60
C LEU A 5 24.14 -20.13 -23.33
N SER A 6 23.04 -19.51 -23.78
CA SER A 6 22.69 -18.15 -23.37
C SER A 6 22.21 -18.24 -21.93
N ASP A 7 23.01 -17.73 -21.00
CA ASP A 7 22.62 -17.52 -19.62
C ASP A 7 21.31 -16.74 -19.59
N GLY A 8 20.28 -17.37 -19.02
CA GLY A 8 19.00 -16.74 -18.73
C GLY A 8 19.19 -15.78 -17.57
N GLU A 9 19.58 -14.54 -17.87
CA GLU A 9 19.49 -13.45 -16.89
C GLU A 9 18.01 -13.22 -16.58
N ALA A 10 17.61 -13.58 -15.35
CA ALA A 10 16.38 -13.11 -14.77
C ALA A 10 16.48 -11.59 -14.65
N ASP A 11 15.92 -10.88 -15.65
CA ASP A 11 15.66 -9.45 -15.60
C ASP A 11 14.73 -9.16 -14.42
N LEU A 12 15.31 -8.98 -13.22
CA LEU A 12 14.65 -8.44 -12.05
C LEU A 12 14.36 -6.96 -12.33
N LYS A 13 13.43 -6.74 -13.26
CA LYS A 13 13.00 -5.43 -13.69
C LYS A 13 12.50 -4.67 -12.48
N ALA A 14 13.18 -3.57 -12.14
CA ALA A 14 12.82 -2.75 -11.01
C ALA A 14 11.31 -2.44 -11.02
N PRO A 15 10.64 -2.46 -9.86
CA PRO A 15 9.20 -2.25 -9.79
C PRO A 15 8.81 -0.95 -10.47
N LYS A 16 7.79 -1.00 -11.34
CA LYS A 16 7.30 0.17 -12.05
C LYS A 16 6.77 1.17 -11.02
N THR A 17 7.41 2.33 -10.94
CA THR A 17 6.97 3.43 -10.06
C THR A 17 6.21 4.48 -10.86
N VAL A 18 5.16 5.03 -10.26
CA VAL A 18 4.36 6.11 -10.85
C VAL A 18 4.37 7.29 -9.88
N ARG A 19 4.62 8.49 -10.39
CA ARG A 19 4.51 9.72 -9.61
C ARG A 19 3.05 10.16 -9.62
N THR A 20 2.52 10.46 -8.44
CA THR A 20 1.15 10.95 -8.26
C THR A 20 1.14 12.22 -7.42
N SER A 21 0.13 13.05 -7.63
CA SER A 21 -0.17 14.24 -6.83
C SER A 21 -1.60 14.12 -6.34
N VAL A 22 -1.83 14.35 -5.05
CA VAL A 22 -3.15 14.31 -4.43
C VAL A 22 -3.43 15.63 -3.73
N CYS A 23 -4.67 16.09 -3.78
CA CYS A 23 -5.12 17.23 -3.02
C CYS A 23 -5.71 16.74 -1.70
N ILE A 24 -5.14 17.19 -0.59
CA ILE A 24 -5.61 16.89 0.77
C ILE A 24 -6.04 18.21 1.40
N PRO A 25 -7.20 18.27 2.08
CA PRO A 25 -7.58 19.47 2.82
C PRO A 25 -6.47 19.90 3.77
N ARG A 26 -6.26 21.21 3.87
CA ARG A 26 -5.19 21.79 4.71
C ARG A 26 -5.16 21.27 6.16
N PRO A 27 -6.29 21.18 6.90
CA PRO A 27 -6.25 20.69 8.29
C PRO A 27 -5.73 19.26 8.38
N ASP A 28 -6.15 18.38 7.47
CA ASP A 28 -5.73 16.97 7.46
C ASP A 28 -4.26 16.83 7.06
N TYR A 29 -3.79 17.67 6.14
CA TYR A 29 -2.38 17.72 5.76
C TYR A 29 -1.48 18.20 6.91
N GLU A 30 -1.92 19.21 7.67
CA GLU A 30 -1.19 19.67 8.86
C GLU A 30 -1.06 18.58 9.92
N GLU A 31 -2.10 17.74 10.07
CA GLU A 31 -2.05 16.57 10.95
C GLU A 31 -1.05 15.52 10.44
N LEU A 32 -1.06 15.22 9.14
CA LEU A 32 -0.07 14.34 8.51
C LEU A 32 1.37 14.85 8.69
N GLU A 33 1.60 16.16 8.58
CA GLU A 33 2.92 16.75 8.84
C GLU A 33 3.34 16.63 10.30
N ARG A 34 2.40 16.80 11.26
CA ARG A 34 2.69 16.56 12.68
C ARG A 34 3.06 15.11 12.92
N PHE A 35 2.36 14.17 12.29
CA PHE A 35 2.65 12.75 12.38
C PHE A 35 4.01 12.39 11.77
N SER A 36 4.31 12.92 10.58
CA SER A 36 5.61 12.80 9.90
C SER A 36 6.79 13.20 10.78
N ARG A 37 6.68 14.33 11.49
CA ARG A 37 7.71 14.78 12.44
C ARG A 37 7.93 13.83 13.61
N LYS A 38 6.88 13.11 14.06
CA LYS A 38 6.96 12.17 15.18
C LYS A 38 7.58 10.82 14.76
N THR A 39 7.25 10.33 13.57
CA THR A 39 7.66 9.01 13.11
C THR A 39 8.94 9.02 12.27
N THR A 40 9.53 10.19 12.01
CA THR A 40 10.68 10.39 11.10
C THR A 40 10.43 9.90 9.66
N SER A 41 9.16 9.75 9.29
CA SER A 41 8.74 9.29 7.95
C SER A 41 8.29 10.48 7.12
N SER A 42 8.55 10.47 5.81
CA SER A 42 7.97 11.48 4.92
C SER A 42 6.45 11.33 4.83
N VAL A 43 5.74 12.44 4.60
CA VAL A 43 4.28 12.40 4.34
C VAL A 43 3.94 11.46 3.19
N ALA A 44 4.76 11.44 2.13
CA ALA A 44 4.58 10.53 1.01
C ALA A 44 4.67 9.04 1.42
N GLN A 45 5.58 8.70 2.32
CA GLN A 45 5.69 7.33 2.84
C GLN A 45 4.46 6.96 3.68
N ILE A 46 4.03 7.86 4.57
CA ILE A 46 2.84 7.66 5.42
C ILE A 46 1.60 7.41 4.56
N VAL A 47 1.40 8.22 3.51
CA VAL A 47 0.27 8.04 2.58
C VAL A 47 0.36 6.71 1.84
N ARG A 48 1.55 6.31 1.38
CA ARG A 48 1.73 4.99 0.73
C ARG A 48 1.38 3.84 1.66
N ASP A 49 1.85 3.89 2.90
CA ASP A 49 1.62 2.84 3.89
C ASP A 49 0.14 2.75 4.26
N ALA A 50 -0.53 3.89 4.44
CA ALA A 50 -1.96 3.96 4.72
C ALA A 50 -2.81 3.42 3.56
N VAL A 51 -2.48 3.80 2.32
CA VAL A 51 -3.16 3.28 1.13
C VAL A 51 -2.93 1.78 0.98
N HIS A 52 -1.70 1.30 1.19
CA HIS A 52 -1.37 -0.11 1.12
C HIS A 52 -2.14 -0.91 2.18
N ALA A 53 -2.17 -0.44 3.44
CA ALA A 53 -2.93 -1.06 4.51
C ALA A 53 -4.44 -1.08 4.21
N TYR A 54 -4.98 0.01 3.65
CA TYR A 54 -6.38 0.06 3.24
C TYR A 54 -6.71 -0.96 2.15
N LEU A 55 -5.87 -1.07 1.12
CA LEU A 55 -6.06 -2.05 0.04
C LEU A 55 -6.02 -3.49 0.57
N LEU A 56 -5.04 -3.81 1.43
CA LEU A 56 -4.96 -5.12 2.07
C LEU A 56 -6.16 -5.42 2.96
N SER A 57 -6.69 -4.43 3.67
CA SER A 57 -7.88 -4.59 4.51
C SER A 57 -9.17 -4.80 3.71
N ARG A 58 -9.21 -4.28 2.48
CA ARG A 58 -10.35 -4.37 1.58
C ARG A 58 -10.45 -5.74 0.88
N ASP A 59 -9.33 -6.43 0.74
CA ASP A 59 -9.27 -7.82 0.25
C ASP A 59 -9.63 -8.86 1.33
N ILE A 60 -9.87 -8.44 2.57
CA ILE A 60 -10.50 -9.27 3.58
C ILE A 60 -12.01 -9.14 3.35
N PRO A 61 -12.72 -10.17 2.85
CA PRO A 61 -14.17 -10.13 2.86
C PRO A 61 -14.58 -9.91 4.33
N HIS A 62 -15.31 -8.82 4.59
CA HIS A 62 -16.12 -8.74 5.79
C HIS A 62 -17.08 -9.92 5.71
N SER A 63 -16.71 -11.05 6.31
CA SER A 63 -17.68 -12.08 6.62
C SER A 63 -18.70 -11.39 7.50
N ASP A 64 -19.91 -11.25 6.99
CA ASP A 64 -21.12 -10.94 7.74
C ASP A 64 -21.29 -12.00 8.85
N ALA A 65 -20.51 -11.86 9.93
CA ALA A 65 -20.65 -12.62 11.15
C ALA A 65 -21.53 -11.84 12.14
N ASP A 66 -22.57 -11.19 11.62
CA ASP A 66 -23.66 -10.66 12.42
C ASP A 66 -24.76 -11.72 12.54
N ASN A 67 -24.63 -12.50 13.61
CA ASN A 67 -25.71 -12.68 14.58
C ASN A 67 -27.02 -13.33 14.07
N ASN A 68 -26.99 -14.65 13.81
CA ASN A 68 -28.19 -15.48 13.98
C ASN A 68 -28.40 -15.79 15.47
N GLY A 69 -28.86 -14.77 16.20
CA GLY A 69 -29.42 -14.90 17.53
C GLY A 69 -30.83 -15.51 17.46
N ALA A 70 -30.94 -16.73 17.98
CA ALA A 70 -32.08 -17.26 18.72
C ALA A 70 -33.50 -16.82 18.32
N HIS A 71 -34.22 -17.69 17.60
CA HIS A 71 -35.64 -17.93 17.86
C HIS A 71 -36.03 -19.33 17.39
N SER A 72 -36.08 -20.28 18.34
CA SER A 72 -37.12 -21.31 18.52
C SER A 72 -36.81 -22.11 19.77
#